data_AF-A0A7X9QEW2-F1
#
_entry.id   AF-A0A7X9QEW2-F1
#
_cell.length_a   1.000
_cell.length_b   1.000
_cell.length_c   1.000
_cell.angle_alpha   90.00
_cell.angle_beta   90.00
_cell.angle_gamma   90.00
#
_symmetry.space_group_name_H-M   'P 1'
#
loop_
_entity.id
_entity.type
_entity.pdbx_description
1 polymer ?
#
loop_
_entity_poly.entity_id
_entity_poly.type
_entity_poly.pdbx_seq_one_letter_code
_entity_poly.pdbx_strand_id
1 'polypeptide(L)'
;MSPSDAPVPDALVAALLEIERHVANLGWDQPARLFALVPTAELIAAEPQLAEHLTGGTEPRPDQFSAIEQEGFNGAADLGEALARIAWPPTVAGVALSLERLFLPGDAETGLAAGAAASEQVRTHPAREEIRVVVGALRSGDAFGVARVRSHPDELLSGADLVPGLASALARTLD
;
A
#
# COMPACT_ATOMS: atom_id res chain seq x y z
N MET A 1 -7.15 20.75 19.03
CA MET A 1 -6.93 19.52 18.25
C MET A 1 -7.13 19.84 16.78
N SER A 2 -6.08 19.68 15.99
CA SER A 2 -6.19 19.72 14.52
C SER A 2 -6.83 18.40 14.05
N PRO A 3 -7.58 18.39 12.94
CA PRO A 3 -8.24 17.18 12.42
C PRO A 3 -7.28 16.07 11.94
N SER A 4 -5.95 16.26 12.05
CA SER A 4 -4.90 15.28 11.68
C SER A 4 -4.56 14.24 12.76
N ASP A 5 -5.20 14.28 13.93
CA ASP A 5 -4.79 13.49 15.12
C ASP A 5 -5.80 12.39 15.51
N ALA A 6 -6.73 12.05 14.61
CA ALA A 6 -7.61 10.90 14.82
C ALA A 6 -6.79 9.61 14.72
N PRO A 7 -6.95 8.65 15.65
CA PRO A 7 -6.26 7.37 15.54
C PRO A 7 -6.71 6.66 14.27
N VAL A 8 -5.74 6.29 13.43
CA VAL A 8 -5.97 5.49 12.23
C VAL A 8 -6.64 4.16 12.64
N PRO A 9 -7.62 3.65 11.89
CA PRO A 9 -8.26 2.39 12.23
C PRO A 9 -7.26 1.24 12.33
N ASP A 10 -7.24 0.54 13.47
CA ASP A 10 -6.35 -0.61 13.71
C ASP A 10 -6.48 -1.69 12.62
N ALA A 11 -7.68 -1.85 12.05
CA ALA A 11 -7.95 -2.76 10.96
C ALA A 11 -7.20 -2.42 9.66
N LEU A 12 -7.07 -1.12 9.32
CA LEU A 12 -6.30 -0.71 8.14
C LEU A 12 -4.83 -1.07 8.35
N VAL A 13 -4.27 -0.73 9.51
CA VAL A 13 -2.88 -1.03 9.85
C VAL A 13 -2.64 -2.55 9.79
N ALA A 14 -3.55 -3.36 10.36
CA ALA A 14 -3.45 -4.82 10.31
C ALA A 14 -3.43 -5.36 8.87
N ALA A 15 -4.31 -4.86 7.99
CA ALA A 15 -4.36 -5.27 6.59
C ALA A 15 -3.06 -4.92 5.84
N LEU A 16 -2.50 -3.72 6.07
CA LEU A 16 -1.25 -3.31 5.43
C LEU A 16 -0.06 -4.14 5.90
N LEU A 17 0.00 -4.51 7.18
CA LEU A 17 1.04 -5.39 7.72
C LEU A 17 0.92 -6.82 7.15
N GLU A 18 -0.29 -7.30 6.90
CA GLU A 18 -0.51 -8.59 6.25
C GLU A 18 -0.04 -8.56 4.79
N ILE A 19 -0.41 -7.52 4.03
CA ILE A 19 0.05 -7.32 2.65
C ILE A 19 1.57 -7.18 2.61
N GLU A 20 2.18 -6.39 3.50
CA GLU A 20 3.63 -6.21 3.59
C GLU A 20 4.33 -7.55 3.77
N ARG A 21 3.88 -8.35 4.74
CA ARG A 21 4.45 -9.69 5.00
C ARG A 21 4.23 -10.65 3.85
N HIS A 22 3.04 -10.63 3.25
CA HIS A 22 2.71 -11.46 2.09
C HIS A 22 3.64 -11.16 0.92
N VAL A 23 3.78 -9.89 0.53
CA VAL A 23 4.65 -9.47 -0.58
C VAL A 23 6.13 -9.68 -0.23
N ALA A 24 6.52 -9.53 1.05
CA ALA A 24 7.87 -9.83 1.50
C ALA A 24 8.28 -11.29 1.31
N ASN A 25 7.35 -12.23 1.51
CA ASN A 25 7.59 -13.64 1.25
C ASN A 25 7.84 -13.97 -0.22
N LEU A 26 7.48 -13.07 -1.15
CA LEU A 26 7.74 -13.22 -2.59
C LEU A 26 9.14 -12.73 -3.00
N GLY A 27 9.92 -12.18 -2.05
CA GLY A 27 11.23 -11.59 -2.32
C GLY A 27 11.12 -10.16 -2.87
N TRP A 28 12.27 -9.56 -3.17
CA TRP A 28 12.39 -8.23 -3.80
C TRP A 28 12.21 -8.32 -5.32
N ASP A 29 12.28 -7.16 -5.97
CA ASP A 29 12.18 -6.99 -7.41
C ASP A 29 10.78 -7.40 -7.93
N GLN A 30 9.75 -7.13 -7.11
CA GLN A 30 8.35 -7.43 -7.42
C GLN A 30 7.67 -6.30 -8.19
N PRO A 31 6.74 -6.60 -9.12
CA PRO A 31 5.90 -5.56 -9.72
C PRO A 31 5.01 -4.92 -8.65
N ALA A 32 4.53 -3.70 -8.93
CA ALA A 32 3.51 -3.08 -8.09
C ALA A 32 2.25 -3.95 -8.04
N ARG A 33 1.66 -4.12 -6.86
CA ARG A 33 0.48 -4.96 -6.60
C ARG A 33 -0.61 -4.14 -5.94
N LEU A 34 -1.81 -4.22 -6.48
CA LEU A 34 -2.99 -3.49 -6.00
C LEU A 34 -3.94 -4.45 -5.31
N PHE A 35 -4.55 -4.01 -4.21
CA PHE A 35 -5.46 -4.81 -3.40
C PHE A 35 -6.73 -4.02 -3.12
N ALA A 36 -7.88 -4.66 -3.29
CA ALA A 36 -9.15 -4.18 -2.76
C ALA A 36 -9.26 -4.57 -1.29
N LEU A 37 -9.60 -3.62 -0.42
CA LEU A 37 -9.90 -3.88 0.98
C LEU A 37 -11.42 -4.00 1.14
N VAL A 38 -11.89 -5.20 1.42
CA VAL A 38 -13.31 -5.52 1.59
C VAL A 38 -13.56 -5.93 3.04
N PRO A 39 -14.61 -5.44 3.71
CA PRO A 39 -14.96 -5.91 5.05
C PRO A 39 -15.13 -7.43 5.06
N THR A 40 -14.35 -8.13 5.88
CA THR A 40 -14.35 -9.60 5.93
C THR A 40 -15.73 -10.15 6.26
N ALA A 41 -16.48 -9.45 7.12
CA ALA A 41 -17.85 -9.83 7.47
C ALA A 41 -18.79 -9.81 6.25
N GLU A 42 -18.66 -8.81 5.36
CA GLU A 42 -19.47 -8.74 4.14
C GLU A 42 -19.10 -9.85 3.16
N LEU A 43 -17.79 -10.13 3.02
CA LEU A 43 -17.31 -11.21 2.16
C LEU A 43 -17.83 -12.57 2.62
N ILE A 44 -17.83 -12.83 3.93
CA ILE A 44 -18.38 -14.06 4.53
C ILE A 44 -19.90 -14.12 4.39
N ALA A 45 -20.61 -13.00 4.55
CA ALA A 45 -22.06 -12.97 4.39
C ALA A 45 -22.47 -13.30 2.94
N ALA A 46 -21.71 -12.84 1.94
CA ALA A 46 -21.91 -13.18 0.55
C ALA A 46 -21.50 -14.62 0.22
N GLU A 47 -20.36 -15.08 0.77
CA GLU A 47 -19.77 -16.39 0.50
C GLU A 47 -19.40 -17.12 1.80
N PRO A 48 -20.37 -17.75 2.51
CA PRO A 48 -20.14 -18.36 3.83
C PRO A 48 -19.06 -19.45 3.85
N GLN A 49 -18.87 -20.11 2.71
CA GLN A 49 -17.85 -21.14 2.49
C GLN A 49 -16.41 -20.63 2.59
N LEU A 50 -16.18 -19.31 2.46
CA LEU A 50 -14.85 -18.70 2.62
C LEU A 50 -14.48 -18.41 4.08
N ALA A 51 -15.41 -18.51 5.03
CA ALA A 51 -15.19 -18.10 6.43
C ALA A 51 -13.94 -18.75 7.04
N GLU A 52 -13.82 -20.07 6.95
CA GLU A 52 -12.67 -20.79 7.51
C GLU A 52 -11.33 -20.35 6.89
N HIS A 53 -11.31 -20.12 5.57
CA HIS A 53 -10.11 -19.67 4.85
C HIS A 53 -9.70 -18.23 5.24
N LEU A 54 -10.67 -17.34 5.42
CA LEU A 54 -10.42 -15.93 5.70
C LEU A 54 -10.09 -15.65 7.17
N THR A 55 -10.55 -16.50 8.08
CA THR A 55 -10.42 -16.26 9.53
C THR A 55 -9.56 -17.30 10.25
N GLY A 56 -9.13 -18.36 9.56
CA GLY A 56 -8.44 -19.49 10.19
C GLY A 56 -9.31 -20.22 11.21
N GLY A 57 -10.63 -20.24 11.00
CA GLY A 57 -11.60 -20.87 11.89
C GLY A 57 -11.95 -20.07 13.16
N THR A 58 -11.52 -18.81 13.25
CA THR A 58 -11.91 -17.90 14.34
C THR A 58 -13.05 -16.97 13.90
N GLU A 59 -13.81 -16.37 14.81
CA GLU A 59 -14.75 -15.32 14.42
C GLU A 59 -13.99 -14.09 13.88
N PRO A 60 -14.41 -13.51 12.73
CA PRO A 60 -13.77 -12.32 12.18
C PRO A 60 -13.98 -11.13 13.13
N ARG A 61 -12.97 -10.26 13.24
CA ARG A 61 -13.20 -8.98 13.94
C ARG A 61 -14.19 -8.14 13.14
N PRO A 62 -15.09 -7.37 13.80
CA PRO A 62 -16.13 -6.61 13.11
C PRO A 62 -15.62 -5.63 12.04
N ASP A 63 -14.40 -5.11 12.21
CA ASP A 63 -13.75 -4.13 11.35
C ASP A 63 -12.66 -4.74 10.46
N GLN A 64 -12.46 -6.06 10.48
CA GLN A 64 -11.41 -6.73 9.71
C GLN A 64 -11.62 -6.54 8.20
N PHE A 65 -10.52 -6.28 7.48
CA PHE A 65 -10.49 -6.30 6.03
C PHE A 65 -9.87 -7.58 5.49
N SER A 66 -10.44 -8.07 4.40
CA SER A 66 -9.81 -9.03 3.49
C SER A 66 -9.18 -8.26 2.34
N ALA A 67 -7.90 -8.50 2.06
CA ALA A 67 -7.17 -7.89 0.96
C ALA A 67 -7.24 -8.77 -0.29
N ILE A 68 -7.98 -8.34 -1.31
CA ILE A 68 -8.15 -9.08 -2.55
C ILE A 68 -7.23 -8.51 -3.61
N GLU A 69 -6.20 -9.26 -4.01
CA GLU A 69 -5.25 -8.84 -5.05
C GLU A 69 -5.95 -8.66 -6.40
N GLN A 70 -5.61 -7.59 -7.11
CA GLN A 70 -6.08 -7.31 -8.46
C GLN A 70 -5.07 -7.84 -9.47
N GLU A 71 -5.31 -9.05 -9.96
CA GLU A 71 -4.45 -9.70 -10.95
C GLU A 71 -4.29 -8.84 -12.20
N GLY A 72 -3.09 -8.85 -12.78
CA GLY A 72 -2.79 -8.09 -13.99
C GLY A 72 -2.52 -6.60 -13.77
N PHE A 73 -2.70 -6.07 -12.54
CA PHE A 73 -2.17 -4.76 -12.21
C PHE A 73 -0.64 -4.81 -12.24
N ASN A 74 -0.06 -4.12 -13.21
CA ASN A 74 1.33 -3.74 -13.20
C ASN A 74 1.36 -2.23 -13.34
N GLY A 75 1.96 -1.52 -12.37
CA GLY A 75 2.09 -0.06 -12.38
C GLY A 75 3.07 0.45 -13.44
N ALA A 76 3.03 -0.10 -14.66
CA ALA A 76 3.95 0.17 -15.75
C ALA A 76 3.94 1.65 -16.15
N ALA A 77 5.12 2.18 -16.50
CA ALA A 77 5.48 3.54 -16.94
C ALA A 77 4.90 4.73 -16.13
N ASP A 78 3.59 4.79 -15.92
CA ASP A 78 2.88 5.83 -15.17
C ASP A 78 1.84 5.23 -14.21
N LEU A 79 2.23 5.13 -12.93
CA LEU A 79 1.36 4.68 -11.85
C LEU A 79 0.15 5.61 -11.66
N GLY A 80 0.32 6.92 -11.86
CA GLY A 80 -0.76 7.88 -11.69
C GLY A 80 -1.87 7.69 -12.73
N GLU A 81 -1.47 7.49 -13.98
CA GLU A 81 -2.40 7.18 -15.08
C GLU A 81 -3.08 5.81 -14.88
N ALA A 82 -2.34 4.81 -14.39
CA ALA A 82 -2.90 3.50 -14.07
C ALA A 82 -3.99 3.59 -12.98
N LEU A 83 -3.73 4.31 -11.89
CA LEU A 83 -4.69 4.52 -10.82
C LEU A 83 -5.90 5.33 -11.28
N ALA A 84 -5.71 6.34 -12.13
CA ALA A 84 -6.80 7.19 -12.64
C ALA A 84 -7.84 6.43 -13.49
N ARG A 85 -7.51 5.22 -13.98
CA ARG A 85 -8.44 4.37 -14.76
C ARG A 85 -9.20 3.36 -13.90
N ILE A 86 -8.89 3.28 -12.61
CA ILE A 86 -9.51 2.34 -11.68
C ILE A 86 -10.72 3.00 -11.04
N ALA A 87 -11.81 2.26 -10.98
CA ALA A 87 -13.01 2.60 -10.22
C ALA A 87 -13.46 1.38 -9.43
N TRP A 88 -13.88 1.60 -8.18
CA TRP A 88 -14.24 0.52 -7.27
C TRP A 88 -15.73 0.51 -6.97
N PRO A 89 -16.36 -0.68 -6.88
CA PRO A 89 -17.74 -0.79 -6.44
C PRO A 89 -17.88 -0.36 -4.96
N PRO A 90 -19.10 -0.02 -4.51
CA PRO A 90 -19.35 0.43 -3.13
C PRO A 90 -18.95 -0.57 -2.05
N THR A 91 -18.87 -1.86 -2.38
CA THR A 91 -18.46 -2.95 -1.47
C THR A 91 -16.97 -2.92 -1.11
N VAL A 92 -16.16 -2.19 -1.89
CA VAL A 92 -14.73 -2.00 -1.59
C VAL A 92 -14.60 -0.81 -0.66
N ALA A 93 -14.31 -1.06 0.62
CA ALA A 93 -14.17 -0.03 1.64
C ALA A 93 -12.87 0.76 1.52
N GLY A 94 -11.83 0.17 0.91
CA GLY A 94 -10.55 0.81 0.72
C GLY A 94 -9.68 0.13 -0.33
N VAL A 95 -8.51 0.69 -0.57
CA VAL A 95 -7.52 0.19 -1.53
C VAL A 95 -6.17 0.21 -0.88
N ALA A 96 -5.37 -0.82 -1.12
CA ALA A 96 -3.96 -0.84 -0.76
C ALA A 96 -3.07 -1.10 -1.99
N LEU A 97 -1.86 -0.57 -1.95
CA LEU A 97 -0.87 -0.71 -3.01
C LEU A 97 0.49 -1.02 -2.39
N SER A 98 1.10 -2.10 -2.86
CA SER A 98 2.49 -2.46 -2.56
C SER A 98 3.35 -2.16 -3.78
N LEU A 99 4.48 -1.47 -3.59
CA LEU A 99 5.42 -1.18 -4.67
C LEU A 99 6.83 -0.94 -4.14
N GLU A 100 7.81 -1.13 -5.01
CA GLU A 100 9.23 -0.90 -4.72
C GLU A 100 9.70 0.36 -5.45
N ARG A 101 10.52 1.17 -4.76
CA ARG A 101 11.13 2.38 -5.32
C ARG A 101 12.60 2.45 -4.97
N LEU A 102 13.37 2.95 -5.92
CA LEU A 102 14.72 3.42 -5.67
C LEU A 102 14.68 4.86 -5.17
N PHE A 103 15.52 5.15 -4.19
CA PHE A 103 15.72 6.50 -3.65
C PHE A 103 17.21 6.70 -3.32
N LEU A 104 17.59 7.94 -3.01
CA LEU A 104 18.91 8.25 -2.48
C LEU A 104 18.79 8.66 -1.02
N PRO A 105 19.68 8.17 -0.14
CA PRO A 105 19.79 8.72 1.20
C PRO A 105 20.20 10.19 1.13
N GLY A 106 19.81 10.99 2.12
CA GLY A 106 19.86 12.46 2.03
C GLY A 106 21.25 13.06 1.78
N ASP A 107 22.33 12.38 2.18
CA ASP A 107 23.71 12.79 1.87
C ASP A 107 24.08 12.61 0.38
N ALA A 108 23.43 11.67 -0.31
CA ALA A 108 23.60 11.36 -1.72
C ALA A 108 22.62 12.10 -2.65
N GLU A 109 21.64 12.85 -2.13
CA GLU A 109 20.67 13.61 -2.95
C GLU A 109 21.27 14.88 -3.59
N THR A 110 22.48 15.28 -3.17
CA THR A 110 23.14 16.50 -3.68
C THR A 110 23.39 16.41 -5.19
N GLY A 111 22.80 17.34 -5.96
CA GLY A 111 23.01 17.43 -7.41
C GLY A 111 22.01 16.63 -8.27
N LEU A 112 20.97 16.07 -7.67
CA LEU A 112 19.83 15.52 -8.43
C LEU A 112 19.18 16.62 -9.29
N ALA A 113 18.94 16.31 -10.56
CA ALA A 113 18.10 17.11 -11.43
C ALA A 113 16.63 17.02 -10.96
N ALA A 114 15.81 18.00 -11.33
CA ALA A 114 14.38 17.96 -11.03
C ALA A 114 13.62 17.08 -12.05
N GLY A 115 12.47 16.54 -11.62
CA GLY A 115 11.54 15.84 -12.50
C GLY A 115 12.06 14.49 -13.03
N ALA A 116 11.69 14.13 -14.25
CA ALA A 116 11.97 12.81 -14.83
C ALA A 116 13.48 12.48 -14.93
N ALA A 117 14.35 13.50 -15.04
CA ALA A 117 15.79 13.31 -15.07
C ALA A 117 16.36 12.79 -13.75
N ALA A 118 15.70 13.07 -12.62
CA ALA A 118 16.09 12.55 -11.30
C ALA A 118 16.06 11.03 -11.26
N SER A 119 15.04 10.41 -11.88
CA SER A 119 14.81 8.97 -11.79
C SER A 119 15.94 8.16 -12.39
N GLU A 120 16.51 8.60 -13.52
CA GLU A 120 17.66 7.91 -14.13
C GLU A 120 18.95 8.11 -13.33
N GLN A 121 19.15 9.29 -12.76
CA GLN A 121 20.29 9.54 -11.87
C GLN A 121 20.22 8.65 -10.63
N VAL A 122 19.05 8.51 -10.00
CA VAL A 122 18.84 7.61 -8.86
C VAL A 122 19.10 6.15 -9.24
N ARG A 123 18.59 5.70 -10.41
CA ARG A 123 18.78 4.31 -10.88
C ARG A 123 20.24 3.93 -11.08
N THR A 124 21.06 4.87 -11.55
CA THR A 124 22.48 4.62 -11.87
C THR A 124 23.43 4.94 -10.71
N HIS A 125 22.93 5.55 -9.64
CA HIS A 125 23.76 5.98 -8.52
C HIS A 125 24.29 4.78 -7.69
N PRO A 126 25.55 4.83 -7.23
CA PRO A 126 26.14 3.77 -6.39
C PRO A 126 25.52 3.69 -4.99
N ALA A 127 25.12 4.83 -4.41
CA ALA A 127 24.49 4.89 -3.09
C ALA A 127 22.96 4.74 -3.12
N ARG A 128 22.38 4.26 -4.23
CA ARG A 128 20.93 4.06 -4.32
C ARG A 128 20.48 3.01 -3.31
N GLU A 129 19.35 3.28 -2.68
CA GLU A 129 18.66 2.36 -1.82
C GLU A 129 17.31 2.00 -2.41
N GLU A 130 16.75 0.90 -1.94
CA GLU A 130 15.45 0.41 -2.37
C GLU A 130 14.52 0.30 -1.17
N ILE A 131 13.32 0.81 -1.32
CA ILE A 131 12.26 0.76 -0.30
C ILE A 131 11.04 0.07 -0.90
N ARG A 132 10.47 -0.87 -0.14
CA ARG A 132 9.13 -1.38 -0.41
C ARG A 132 8.17 -0.62 0.47
N VAL A 133 7.16 -0.03 -0.15
CA VAL A 133 6.08 0.68 0.54
C VAL A 133 4.78 -0.06 0.30
N VAL A 134 4.01 -0.26 1.37
CA VAL A 134 2.61 -0.66 1.32
C VAL A 134 1.78 0.49 1.90
N VAL A 135 0.92 1.08 1.08
CA VAL A 135 0.04 2.18 1.49
C VAL A 135 -1.40 1.82 1.25
N GLY A 136 -2.28 2.20 2.16
CA GLY A 136 -3.71 2.04 2.03
C GLY A 136 -4.48 3.34 2.26
N ALA A 137 -5.64 3.43 1.62
CA ALA A 137 -6.62 4.49 1.81
C ALA A 137 -8.03 3.88 1.91
N LEU A 138 -8.86 4.43 2.79
CA LEU A 138 -10.26 4.05 2.98
C LEU A 138 -11.20 5.12 2.43
N ARG A 139 -12.43 4.73 2.09
CA ARG A 139 -13.52 5.67 1.73
C ARG A 139 -13.88 6.64 2.87
N SER A 140 -13.58 6.28 4.12
CA SER A 140 -13.74 7.17 5.28
C SER A 140 -12.77 8.35 5.28
N GLY A 141 -11.74 8.33 4.43
CA GLY A 141 -10.69 9.34 4.34
C GLY A 141 -9.41 8.95 5.10
N ASP A 142 -9.41 7.87 5.87
CA ASP A 142 -8.22 7.38 6.57
C ASP A 142 -7.20 6.81 5.59
N ALA A 143 -5.92 7.09 5.83
CA ALA A 143 -4.81 6.52 5.07
C ALA A 143 -3.62 6.21 5.97
N PHE A 144 -2.85 5.19 5.59
CA PHE A 144 -1.66 4.78 6.33
C PHE A 144 -0.66 4.12 5.40
N GLY A 145 0.62 4.26 5.71
CA GLY A 145 1.71 3.58 5.03
C GLY A 145 2.56 2.78 6.00
N VAL A 146 3.08 1.66 5.52
CA VAL A 146 4.19 0.93 6.12
C VAL A 146 5.27 0.69 5.07
N ALA A 147 6.54 0.64 5.48
CA ALA A 147 7.62 0.41 4.54
C ALA A 147 8.85 -0.25 5.18
N ARG A 148 9.63 -0.93 4.36
CA ARG A 148 10.95 -1.46 4.72
C ARG A 148 11.98 -1.09 3.68
N VAL A 149 13.17 -0.75 4.14
CA VAL A 149 14.33 -0.52 3.27
C VAL A 149 15.08 -1.84 3.10
N ARG A 150 15.47 -2.17 1.87
CA ARG A 150 16.13 -3.45 1.53
C ARG A 150 17.40 -3.70 2.34
N SER A 151 18.14 -2.63 2.64
CA SER A 151 19.37 -2.63 3.44
C SER A 151 19.13 -2.76 4.96
N HIS A 152 17.92 -2.45 5.43
CA HIS A 152 17.52 -2.46 6.85
C HIS A 152 16.24 -3.30 7.05
N PRO A 153 16.28 -4.61 6.77
CA PRO A 153 15.08 -5.44 6.72
C PRO A 153 14.39 -5.60 8.07
N ASP A 154 15.09 -5.35 9.18
CA ASP A 154 14.53 -5.44 10.53
C ASP A 154 13.74 -4.19 10.94
N GLU A 155 13.98 -3.06 10.27
CA GLU A 155 13.34 -1.77 10.58
C GLU A 155 12.05 -1.57 9.77
N LEU A 156 10.93 -1.42 10.49
CA LEU A 156 9.63 -1.11 9.89
C LEU A 156 9.31 0.36 10.09
N LEU A 157 9.20 1.10 8.98
CA LEU A 157 8.70 2.47 8.95
C LEU A 157 7.17 2.43 8.85
N SER A 158 6.49 3.34 9.55
CA SER A 158 5.03 3.45 9.46
C SER A 158 4.54 4.86 9.77
N GLY A 159 3.40 5.23 9.20
CA GLY A 159 2.76 6.53 9.48
C GLY A 159 1.68 6.91 8.48
N ALA A 160 0.78 7.79 8.91
CA ALA A 160 -0.26 8.37 8.06
C ALA A 160 0.34 9.20 6.90
N ASP A 161 1.42 9.93 7.19
CA ASP A 161 2.10 10.81 6.23
C ASP A 161 3.36 10.18 5.61
N LEU A 162 3.47 8.84 5.61
CA LEU A 162 4.66 8.17 5.07
C LEU A 162 4.83 8.44 3.55
N VAL A 163 3.72 8.39 2.80
CA VAL A 163 3.68 8.62 1.35
C VAL A 163 2.38 9.34 0.94
N PRO A 164 2.20 10.62 1.34
CA PRO A 164 0.91 11.31 1.27
C PRO A 164 0.39 11.48 -0.17
N GLY A 165 1.31 11.66 -1.14
CA GLY A 165 0.93 11.75 -2.56
C GLY A 165 0.34 10.44 -3.10
N LEU A 166 0.84 9.29 -2.63
CA LEU A 166 0.34 7.99 -3.06
C LEU A 166 -0.97 7.63 -2.36
N ALA A 167 -1.07 7.90 -1.05
CA ALA A 167 -2.32 7.80 -0.31
C ALA A 167 -3.44 8.60 -0.97
N SER A 168 -3.16 9.86 -1.34
CA SER A 168 -4.12 10.72 -2.05
C SER A 168 -4.48 10.16 -3.43
N ALA A 169 -3.53 9.57 -4.16
CA ALA A 169 -3.80 8.96 -5.45
C ALA A 169 -4.71 7.73 -5.33
N LEU A 170 -4.54 6.90 -4.30
CA LEU A 170 -5.43 5.77 -4.01
C LEU A 170 -6.83 6.23 -3.62
N ALA A 171 -6.93 7.22 -2.74
CA ALA A 171 -8.21 7.75 -2.29
C ALA A 171 -9.10 8.20 -3.47
N ARG A 172 -8.52 8.85 -4.49
CA ARG A 172 -9.26 9.26 -5.70
C ARG A 172 -9.84 8.10 -6.52
N THR A 173 -9.33 6.87 -6.37
CA THR A 173 -9.89 5.70 -7.06
C THR A 173 -11.19 5.21 -6.41
N LEU A 174 -11.45 5.66 -5.17
CA LEU A 174 -12.62 5.34 -4.36
C LEU A 174 -13.71 6.42 -4.46
N ASP A 175 -13.58 7.41 -5.32
CA ASP A 175 -14.61 8.43 -5.55
C ASP A 175 -15.70 7.96 -6.53
#